data_AF-A0A1Y3UUU0-F1
#
_entry.id   AF-A0A1Y3UUU0-F1
#
_cell.length_a   1.000
_cell.length_b   1.000
_cell.length_c   1.000
_cell.angle_alpha   90.00
_cell.angle_beta   90.00
_cell.angle_gamma   90.00
#
_symmetry.space_group_name_H-M   'P 1'
#
loop_
_entity.id
_entity.type
_entity.pdbx_description
1 polymer ?
#
loop_
_entity_poly.entity_id
_entity_poly.type
_entity_poly.pdbx_seq_one_letter_code
_entity_poly.pdbx_strand_id
1 'polypeptide(L)'
;MKDRSTGYMPRNYTSDRRERHSLLAVQLEASADRICDLQDRLMAGTSALKPIEYDRLLDDYRAELVRYDRIDRELVELEAPTKTKEYIEGRRIYQQYKNKINY
;
A
#
# COMPACT_ATOMS: atom_id res chain seq x y z
N MET A 1 -33.46 -10.47 27.76
CA MET A 1 -33.64 -9.39 26.75
C MET A 1 -32.27 -9.10 26.16
N LYS A 2 -32.10 -9.17 24.83
CA LYS A 2 -30.81 -8.92 24.14
C LYS A 2 -30.70 -7.42 23.89
N ASP A 3 -29.95 -6.72 24.73
CA ASP A 3 -29.49 -5.35 24.44
C ASP A 3 -28.51 -5.38 23.26
N ARG A 4 -29.05 -5.22 22.05
CA ARG A 4 -28.25 -4.85 20.89
C ARG A 4 -28.04 -3.34 20.99
N SER A 5 -27.02 -2.96 21.76
CA SER A 5 -26.42 -1.62 21.69
C SER A 5 -25.82 -1.44 20.29
N THR A 6 -26.66 -1.06 19.32
CA THR A 6 -26.23 -0.52 18.04
C THR A 6 -25.50 0.80 18.33
N GLY A 7 -24.18 0.71 18.48
CA GLY A 7 -23.31 1.88 18.64
C GLY A 7 -23.50 2.79 17.43
N TYR A 8 -24.22 3.89 17.63
CA TYR A 8 -24.41 4.92 16.62
C TYR A 8 -23.07 5.60 16.38
N MET A 9 -22.36 5.20 15.31
CA MET A 9 -21.17 5.90 14.84
C MET A 9 -21.61 7.18 14.13
N PRO A 10 -21.12 8.38 14.55
CA PRO A 10 -21.49 9.64 13.92
C PRO A 10 -21.20 9.64 12.42
N ARG A 11 -22.11 10.16 11.61
CA ARG A 11 -21.98 10.23 10.14
C ARG A 11 -20.66 10.89 9.69
N ASN A 12 -20.15 11.85 10.46
CA ASN A 12 -18.89 12.55 10.22
C ASN A 12 -17.65 11.64 10.37
N TYR A 13 -17.70 10.66 11.28
CA TYR A 13 -16.63 9.67 11.45
C TYR A 13 -16.55 8.73 10.23
N THR A 14 -17.70 8.43 9.62
CA THR A 14 -17.75 7.58 8.42
C THR A 14 -17.35 8.29 7.13
N SER A 15 -17.59 9.60 7.02
CA SER A 15 -17.14 10.40 5.87
C SER A 15 -15.64 10.64 5.90
N ASP A 16 -15.10 11.04 7.07
CA ASP A 16 -13.65 11.25 7.28
C ASP A 16 -12.85 9.96 7.04
N ARG A 17 -13.39 8.81 7.48
CA ARG A 17 -12.80 7.49 7.20
C ARG A 17 -12.76 7.15 5.70
N ARG A 18 -13.79 7.50 4.94
CA ARG A 18 -13.86 7.24 3.49
C ARG A 18 -12.95 8.18 2.71
N GLU A 19 -12.87 9.45 3.09
CA GLU A 19 -11.95 10.44 2.52
C GLU A 19 -10.50 10.05 2.81
N ARG A 20 -10.20 9.61 4.04
CA ARG A 20 -8.87 9.08 4.38
C ARG A 20 -8.54 7.81 3.58
N HIS A 21 -9.50 6.90 3.41
CA HIS A 21 -9.32 5.71 2.58
C HIS A 21 -9.03 6.05 1.11
N SER A 22 -9.78 6.98 0.51
CA SER A 22 -9.54 7.39 -0.88
C SER A 22 -8.18 8.07 -1.06
N LEU A 23 -7.78 8.94 -0.13
CA LEU A 23 -6.47 9.60 -0.15
C LEU A 23 -5.33 8.57 -0.03
N LEU A 24 -5.45 7.61 0.89
CA LEU A 24 -4.45 6.56 1.06
C LEU A 24 -4.40 5.63 -0.15
N ALA A 25 -5.53 5.33 -0.80
CA ALA A 25 -5.55 4.53 -2.02
C ALA A 25 -4.78 5.20 -3.16
N VAL A 26 -4.98 6.51 -3.36
CA VAL A 26 -4.21 7.30 -4.34
C VAL A 26 -2.72 7.34 -3.99
N GLN A 27 -2.38 7.48 -2.71
CA GLN A 27 -0.98 7.46 -2.27
C GLN A 27 -0.34 6.08 -2.43
N LEU A 28 -1.10 5.01 -2.25
CA LEU A 28 -0.62 3.63 -2.45
C LEU A 28 -0.29 3.40 -3.92
N GLU A 29 -1.18 3.82 -4.83
CA GLU A 29 -0.97 3.73 -6.28
C GLU A 29 0.27 4.54 -6.70
N ALA A 30 0.37 5.80 -6.28
CA ALA A 30 1.55 6.62 -6.56
C ALA A 30 2.84 6.05 -5.97
N SER A 31 2.78 5.34 -4.83
CA SER A 31 3.94 4.65 -4.26
C SER A 31 4.29 3.40 -5.08
N ALA A 32 3.30 2.65 -5.58
CA ALA A 32 3.54 1.53 -6.47
C ALA A 32 4.21 1.97 -7.79
N ASP A 33 3.75 3.07 -8.39
CA ASP A 33 4.36 3.61 -9.61
C ASP A 33 5.84 3.99 -9.37
N ARG A 34 6.14 4.66 -8.25
CA ARG A 34 7.53 5.00 -7.88
C ARG A 34 8.39 3.77 -7.65
N ILE A 35 7.83 2.72 -7.04
CA ILE A 35 8.54 1.45 -6.84
C ILE A 35 8.92 0.85 -8.19
N CYS A 36 8.01 0.84 -9.16
CA CYS A 36 8.28 0.39 -10.53
C CYS A 36 9.39 1.23 -11.18
N ASP A 37 9.28 2.56 -11.14
CA ASP A 37 10.30 3.47 -11.70
C ASP A 37 11.69 3.23 -11.07
N LEU A 38 11.74 3.03 -9.75
CA LEU A 38 12.98 2.76 -9.03
C LEU A 38 13.56 1.38 -9.39
N GLN A 39 12.72 0.36 -9.57
CA GLN A 39 13.15 -0.96 -10.06
C GLN A 39 13.74 -0.88 -11.47
N ASP A 40 13.08 -0.18 -12.39
CA ASP A 40 13.57 -0.01 -13.76
C ASP A 40 14.92 0.70 -13.79
N ARG A 41 15.06 1.76 -12.97
CA ARG A 41 16.34 2.46 -12.81
C ARG A 41 17.42 1.60 -12.17
N LEU A 42 17.07 0.73 -11.22
CA LEU A 42 18.01 -0.21 -10.61
C LEU A 42 18.47 -1.25 -11.64
N MET A 43 17.57 -1.79 -12.46
CA MET A 43 17.94 -2.73 -13.52
C MET A 43 18.86 -2.07 -14.55
N ALA A 44 18.51 -0.88 -15.03
CA ALA A 44 19.35 -0.13 -15.98
C ALA A 44 20.68 0.34 -15.37
N GLY A 45 20.70 0.63 -14.07
CA GLY A 45 21.84 1.18 -13.35
C GLY A 45 22.93 0.18 -13.00
N THR A 46 22.66 -1.14 -13.07
CA THR A 46 23.64 -2.19 -12.70
C THR A 46 24.94 -2.14 -13.49
N SER A 47 24.94 -1.64 -14.72
CA SER A 47 26.13 -1.51 -15.57
C SER A 47 26.52 -0.05 -15.86
N ALA A 48 25.66 0.92 -15.52
CA ALA A 48 25.78 2.31 -15.95
C ALA A 48 26.02 3.32 -14.80
N LEU A 49 25.63 2.99 -13.56
CA LEU A 49 25.78 3.88 -12.42
C LEU A 49 27.06 3.64 -11.63
N LYS A 50 27.57 4.69 -10.97
CA LYS A 50 28.63 4.50 -9.97
C LYS A 50 28.05 3.74 -8.77
N PRO A 51 28.86 2.94 -8.05
CA PRO A 51 28.40 2.20 -6.88
C PRO A 51 27.65 3.06 -5.85
N ILE A 52 28.15 4.28 -5.58
CA ILE A 52 27.50 5.20 -4.62
C ILE A 52 26.13 5.71 -5.09
N GLU A 53 25.92 5.84 -6.40
CA GLU A 53 24.64 6.27 -6.98
C GLU A 53 23.65 5.11 -6.96
N TYR A 54 24.16 3.89 -7.20
CA TYR A 54 23.39 2.65 -7.09
C TYR A 54 22.93 2.40 -5.65
N ASP A 55 23.80 2.57 -4.67
CA ASP A 55 23.47 2.40 -3.24
C ASP A 55 22.40 3.40 -2.78
N ARG A 56 22.50 4.68 -3.20
CA ARG A 56 21.46 5.68 -2.92
C ARG A 56 20.12 5.28 -3.53
N LEU A 57 20.13 4.77 -4.77
CA LEU A 57 18.92 4.31 -5.45
C LEU A 57 18.29 3.10 -4.74
N LEU A 58 19.12 2.19 -4.20
CA LEU A 58 18.65 1.08 -3.37
C LEU A 58 18.02 1.57 -2.06
N ASP A 59 18.59 2.59 -1.42
CA ASP A 59 18.03 3.15 -0.20
C ASP A 59 16.69 3.85 -0.45
N ASP A 60 16.56 4.60 -1.56
CA ASP A 60 15.30 5.20 -2.00
C ASP A 60 14.23 4.14 -2.27
N TYR A 61 14.61 3.06 -2.96
CA TYR A 61 13.73 1.91 -3.22
C TYR A 61 13.24 1.25 -1.92
N ARG A 62 14.14 1.01 -0.96
CA ARG A 62 13.79 0.46 0.35
C ARG A 62 12.87 1.39 1.14
N ALA A 63 13.11 2.69 1.09
CA ALA A 63 12.28 3.68 1.77
C ALA A 63 10.85 3.71 1.19
N GLU A 64 10.69 3.68 -0.13
CA GLU A 64 9.37 3.64 -0.77
C GLU A 64 8.65 2.30 -0.51
N LEU A 65 9.36 1.16 -0.43
CA LEU A 65 8.75 -0.12 0.00
C LEU A 65 8.15 -0.04 1.42
N VAL A 66 8.88 0.55 2.37
CA VAL A 66 8.40 0.74 3.75
C VAL A 66 7.17 1.64 3.77
N ARG A 67 7.17 2.69 2.94
CA ARG A 67 6.04 3.61 2.81
C ARG A 67 4.81 2.92 2.23
N TYR A 68 4.98 2.13 1.18
CA TYR A 68 3.92 1.32 0.58
C TYR A 68 3.31 0.36 1.61
N ASP A 69 4.14 -0.39 2.33
CA ASP A 69 3.70 -1.33 3.37
C ASP A 69 2.92 -0.62 4.50
N ARG A 70 3.34 0.59 4.88
CA ARG A 70 2.65 1.38 5.88
C ARG A 70 1.26 1.81 5.40
N ILE A 71 1.15 2.30 4.17
CA ILE A 71 -0.12 2.74 3.58
C ILE A 71 -1.05 1.54 3.40
N ASP A 72 -0.54 0.38 2.96
CA ASP A 72 -1.33 -0.83 2.79
C ASP A 72 -1.91 -1.32 4.12
N ARG A 73 -1.11 -1.35 5.19
CA ARG A 73 -1.59 -1.68 6.55
C ARG A 73 -2.67 -0.73 7.02
N GLU A 74 -2.49 0.57 6.82
CA GLU A 74 -3.47 1.57 7.21
C GLU A 74 -4.79 1.41 6.42
N LEU A 75 -4.71 1.12 5.12
CA LEU A 75 -5.89 0.80 4.31
C LEU A 75 -6.59 -0.46 4.79
N VAL A 76 -5.83 -1.50 5.15
CA VAL A 76 -6.38 -2.75 5.72
C VAL A 76 -7.10 -2.46 7.02
N GLU A 77 -6.51 -1.69 7.94
CA GLU A 77 -7.15 -1.29 9.20
C GLU A 77 -8.42 -0.45 8.98
N LEU A 78 -8.40 0.43 7.97
CA LEU A 78 -9.56 1.22 7.56
C LEU A 78 -10.65 0.37 6.90
N GLU A 79 -10.34 -0.81 6.38
CA GLU A 79 -11.31 -1.80 5.87
C GLU A 79 -11.74 -2.86 6.92
N ALA A 80 -10.94 -3.08 7.96
CA ALA A 80 -11.05 -4.21 8.89
C ALA A 80 -12.09 -4.16 10.05
N PRO A 81 -13.01 -3.19 10.22
CA PRO A 81 -14.13 -3.42 11.14
C PRO A 81 -15.08 -4.51 10.64
N THR A 82 -15.01 -4.86 9.34
CA THR A 82 -16.02 -5.68 8.65
C THR A 82 -15.46 -6.81 7.77
N LYS A 83 -14.15 -6.96 7.59
CA LYS A 83 -13.57 -7.98 6.69
C LYS A 83 -12.71 -9.03 7.40
N THR A 84 -12.87 -10.29 7.01
CA THR A 84 -12.14 -11.46 7.55
C THR A 84 -10.68 -11.50 7.08
N LYS A 85 -9.81 -12.18 7.85
CA LYS A 85 -8.37 -12.35 7.53
C LYS A 85 -8.12 -12.87 6.11
N GLU A 86 -9.00 -13.73 5.61
CA GLU A 86 -8.96 -14.31 4.25
C GLU A 86 -9.06 -13.25 3.14
N TYR A 87 -9.84 -12.18 3.35
CA TYR A 87 -9.95 -11.09 2.39
C TYR A 87 -8.65 -10.29 2.29
N ILE A 88 -8.01 -10.03 3.43
CA ILE A 88 -6.73 -9.31 3.53
C ILE A 88 -5.63 -10.12 2.82
N GLU A 89 -5.60 -11.42 3.08
CA GLU A 89 -4.62 -12.33 2.48
C GLU A 89 -4.84 -12.50 0.97
N GLY A 90 -6.09 -12.60 0.52
CA GLY A 90 -6.45 -12.63 -0.90
C GLY A 90 -6.04 -11.37 -1.66
N ARG A 91 -6.18 -10.18 -1.05
CA ARG A 91 -5.70 -8.92 -1.64
C ARG A 91 -4.19 -8.90 -1.78
N ARG A 92 -3.46 -9.35 -0.75
CA ARG A 92 -1.99 -9.42 -0.76
C ARG A 92 -1.48 -10.35 -1.85
N ILE A 93 -2.12 -11.51 -2.01
CA ILE A 93 -1.82 -12.47 -3.07
C ILE A 93 -2.12 -11.87 -4.46
N TYR A 94 -3.28 -11.23 -4.63
CA TYR A 94 -3.64 -10.58 -5.90
C TYR A 94 -2.64 -9.51 -6.33
N GLN A 95 -2.18 -8.67 -5.40
CA GLN A 95 -1.12 -7.68 -5.66
C GLN A 95 0.19 -8.34 -6.13
N GLN A 96 0.59 -9.43 -5.48
CA GLN A 96 1.78 -10.20 -5.87
C GLN A 96 1.65 -10.83 -7.27
N TYR A 97 0.46 -11.29 -7.66
CA TYR A 97 0.22 -11.83 -9.00
C TYR A 97 0.15 -10.74 -10.07
N LYS A 98 -0.47 -9.58 -9.79
CA LYS A 98 -0.49 -8.44 -10.73
C LYS A 98 0.92 -7.98 -11.11
N ASN A 99 1.83 -7.95 -10.13
CA ASN A 99 3.24 -7.62 -10.36
C ASN A 99 4.01 -8.70 -11.14
N LYS A 100 3.51 -9.95 -11.20
CA LYS A 100 4.11 -11.04 -11.98
C LYS A 100 3.56 -11.19 -13.40
N ILE A 101 2.33 -10.72 -13.66
CA ILE A 101 1.67 -10.84 -14.97
C ILE A 101 2.14 -9.75 -15.94
N ASN A 102 2.73 -8.66 -15.44
CA ASN A 102 3.34 -7.60 -16.25
C ASN A 102 4.80 -7.87 -16.67
N TYR A 103 5.26 -9.12 -16.59
CA TYR A 103 6.54 -9.58 -17.14
C TYR A 103 6.35 -10.28 -18.49
#